data_AF-A0A5K1AMS2-F1
#
_entry.id   AF-A0A5K1AMS2-F1
#
_cell.length_a   1.000
_cell.length_b   1.000
_cell.length_c   1.000
_cell.angle_alpha   90.00
_cell.angle_beta   90.00
_cell.angle_gamma   90.00
#
_symmetry.space_group_name_H-M   'P 1'
#
loop_
_entity.id
_entity.type
_entity.pdbx_description
1 polymer ?
#
loop_
_entity_poly.entity_id
_entity_poly.type
_entity_poly.pdbx_seq_one_letter_code
_entity_poly.pdbx_strand_id
1 'polypeptide(L)' 'WGTDEKAIISVLAHRTAAQRSLIRQLYQQLYGEDLIKLVQSELSGPFE' A
#
# COMPACT_ATOMS: atom_id res chain seq x y z
N TRP A 1 7.03 11.10 10.66
CA TRP A 1 6.97 9.63 10.75
C TRP A 1 6.13 9.16 9.57
N GLY A 2 6.69 8.34 8.68
CA GLY A 2 6.07 7.93 7.40
C GLY A 2 6.82 6.71 6.84
N THR A 3 7.00 5.71 7.69
CA THR A 3 7.93 4.59 7.47
C THR A 3 7.19 3.34 6.96
N ASP A 4 5.95 3.12 7.42
CA ASP A 4 5.16 1.94 7.07
C ASP A 4 4.73 1.95 5.60
N GLU A 5 4.41 3.13 5.05
CA GLU A 5 3.92 3.25 3.67
C GLU A 5 5.03 3.07 2.65
N LYS A 6 6.24 3.60 2.92
CA LYS A 6 7.43 3.34 2.07
C LYS A 6 7.82 1.88 2.07
N ALA A 7 7.67 1.19 3.22
CA ALA A 7 7.90 -0.25 3.31
C ALA A 7 6.87 -1.02 2.47
N ILE A 8 5.58 -0.66 2.56
CA ILE A 8 4.50 -1.24 1.76
C ILE A 8 4.77 -1.02 0.27
N ILE A 9 5.11 0.19 -0.16
CA ILE A 9 5.42 0.51 -1.56
C ILE A 9 6.63 -0.31 -2.05
N SER A 10 7.69 -0.41 -1.24
CA SER A 10 8.87 -1.21 -1.58
C SER A 10 8.54 -2.69 -1.76
N VAL A 11 7.71 -3.26 -0.86
CA VAL A 11 7.24 -4.64 -0.98
C VAL A 11 6.38 -4.84 -2.23
N LEU A 12 5.44 -3.93 -2.51
CA LEU A 12 4.55 -4.01 -3.66
C LEU A 12 5.28 -3.78 -4.99
N ALA A 13 6.30 -2.92 -5.03
CA ALA A 13 7.08 -2.59 -6.23
C ALA A 13 7.75 -3.84 -6.84
N HIS A 14 8.15 -4.79 -5.99
CA HIS A 14 8.80 -6.05 -6.39
C HIS A 14 7.82 -7.23 -6.53
N ARG A 15 6.52 -6.98 -6.71
CA ARG A 15 5.47 -8.01 -6.84
C ARG A 15 4.69 -7.85 -8.13
N THR A 16 4.17 -8.95 -8.65
CA THR A 16 3.30 -8.96 -9.84
C THR A 16 1.89 -8.46 -9.51
N ALA A 17 1.13 -8.03 -10.52
CA ALA A 17 -0.24 -7.52 -10.34
C ALA A 17 -1.15 -8.52 -9.59
N ALA A 18 -1.04 -9.82 -9.90
CA ALA A 18 -1.79 -10.86 -9.21
C ALA A 18 -1.45 -10.97 -7.71
N GLN A 19 -0.16 -10.90 -7.38
CA GLN A 19 0.30 -10.91 -5.98
C GLN A 19 -0.16 -9.65 -5.23
N ARG A 20 -0.11 -8.48 -5.87
CA ARG A 20 -0.61 -7.23 -5.28
C ARG A 20 -2.10 -7.29 -4.98
N SER A 21 -2.90 -7.90 -5.86
CA SER A 21 -4.33 -8.12 -5.63
C SER A 21 -4.58 -8.98 -4.38
N LEU A 22 -3.82 -10.07 -4.23
CA LEU A 22 -3.92 -10.95 -3.06
C LEU A 22 -3.52 -10.24 -1.77
N ILE A 23 -2.41 -9.50 -1.79
CA ILE A 23 -1.92 -8.72 -0.64
C ILE A 23 -2.96 -7.67 -0.23
N ARG A 24 -3.58 -6.97 -1.20
CA ARG A 24 -4.65 -6.02 -0.93
C ARG A 24 -5.83 -6.68 -0.22
N GLN A 25 -6.31 -7.81 -0.72
CA GLN A 25 -7.44 -8.52 -0.11
C GLN A 25 -7.13 -8.98 1.31
N LEU A 26 -5.95 -9.56 1.53
CA LEU A 26 -5.53 -10.02 2.86
C LEU A 26 -5.36 -8.85 3.82
N TYR A 27 -4.77 -7.74 3.37
CA TYR A 27 -4.60 -6.55 4.18
C TYR A 27 -5.95 -5.97 4.61
N GLN A 28 -6.90 -5.86 3.67
CA GLN A 28 -8.26 -5.42 3.96
C GLN A 28 -8.98 -6.36 4.94
N GLN A 29 -8.76 -7.68 4.83
CA GLN A 29 -9.38 -8.65 5.73
C GLN A 29 -8.78 -8.61 7.15
N LEU A 30 -7.47 -8.38 7.27
CA LEU A 30 -6.75 -8.35 8.54
C LEU A 30 -6.95 -7.04 9.31
N TYR A 31 -6.94 -5.92 8.60
CA TYR A 31 -6.91 -4.57 9.20
C TYR A 31 -8.18 -3.76 8.93
N GLY A 32 -9.04 -4.18 8.00
CA GLY A 32 -10.24 -3.42 7.61
C GLY A 32 -9.94 -2.16 6.77
N GLU A 33 -8.69 -1.96 6.38
CA GLU A 33 -8.22 -0.77 5.67
C GLU A 33 -7.87 -1.06 4.20
N ASP A 34 -8.10 -0.09 3.31
CA ASP A 34 -7.72 -0.24 1.89
C ASP A 34 -6.26 0.19 1.69
N LEU A 35 -5.40 -0.80 1.47
CA LEU A 35 -3.97 -0.63 1.19
C LEU A 35 -3.69 0.34 0.03
N ILE A 36 -4.55 0.36 -0.99
CA ILE A 36 -4.39 1.26 -2.15
C ILE A 36 -4.73 2.69 -1.76
N LYS A 37 -5.76 2.92 -0.93
CA LYS A 37 -6.06 4.28 -0.44
C LYS A 37 -4.91 4.84 0.38
N LEU A 38 -4.30 4.02 1.22
CA LEU A 38 -3.17 4.41 2.06
C LEU A 38 -1.95 4.81 1.21
N VAL A 39 -1.60 3.98 0.22
CA VAL A 39 -0.52 4.29 -0.75
C VAL A 39 -0.86 5.51 -1.61
N GLN A 40 -2.11 5.68 -2.04
CA GLN A 40 -2.54 6.83 -2.85
C GLN A 40 -2.56 8.14 -2.05
N SER A 41 -2.92 8.09 -0.77
CA SER A 41 -2.92 9.26 0.12
C SER A 41 -1.51 9.80 0.32
N GLU A 42 -0.51 8.92 0.42
CA GLU A 42 0.91 9.29 0.50
C GLU A 42 1.45 9.85 -0.82
N LEU A 43 1.12 9.21 -1.96
CA LEU A 43 1.54 9.70 -3.27
C LEU A 43 0.85 11.02 -3.68
N SER A 44 -0.28 11.33 -3.05
CA SER A 44 -1.00 12.61 -3.21
C SER A 44 -0.63 13.61 -2.12
N GLY A 45 0.33 13.29 -1.24
CA GLY A 45 0.90 14.24 -0.29
C GLY A 45 1.47 15.44 -1.04
N PRO A 46 1.46 16.65 -0.43
CA PRO A 46 1.88 17.86 -1.10
C PRO A 46 3.32 17.68 -1.60
N PHE A 47 3.49 17.81 -2.92
CA PHE A 47 4.76 18.23 -3.49
C PHE A 47 5.02 19.65 -2.97
N GLU A 48 5.57 19.77 -1.77
CA GLU A 48 6.18 20.99 -1.23
C GLU A 48 7.70 20.83 -1.15
#